data_AF-A0A947YUG1-F1
#
_entry.id   AF-A0A947YUG1-F1
#
_cell.length_a   1.000
_cell.length_b   1.000
_cell.length_c   1.000
_cell.angle_alpha   90.00
_cell.angle_beta   90.00
_cell.angle_gamma   90.00
#
_symmetry.space_group_name_H-M   'P 1'
#
loop_
_entity.id
_entity.type
_entity.pdbx_description
1 polymer ?
#
loop_
_entity_poly.entity_id
_entity_poly.type
_entity_poly.pdbx_seq_one_letter_code
_entity_poly.pdbx_strand_id
1 'polypeptide(L)'
;MGERKYIHLVFLVGMIVMSWIMINLTEWIWGYFARPERLWVSLIGVAAGAIFVGRYWMRKSAFEWVSLIVNELKRVTWPTKQETSSATYVVIITVFISAIIMFTFDWFWSFVTDWILTS
;
A
#
# COMPACT_ATOMS: atom_id res chain seq x y z
N MET A 1 -14.14 -17.64 -18.80
CA MET A 1 -15.14 -16.78 -18.13
C MET A 1 -14.64 -16.09 -16.84
N GLY A 2 -13.50 -16.48 -16.25
CA GLY A 2 -12.97 -15.84 -15.03
C GLY A 2 -12.32 -14.46 -15.23
N GLU A 3 -11.68 -14.22 -16.37
CA GLU A 3 -10.86 -13.01 -16.62
C GLU A 3 -11.66 -11.72 -16.61
N ARG A 4 -12.86 -11.71 -17.20
CA ARG A 4 -13.74 -10.53 -17.21
C ARG A 4 -14.19 -10.11 -15.81
N LYS A 5 -14.32 -11.05 -14.87
CA LYS A 5 -14.76 -10.76 -13.49
C LYS A 5 -13.71 -9.92 -12.75
N TYR A 6 -12.42 -10.27 -12.89
CA TYR A 6 -11.33 -9.52 -12.26
C TYR A 6 -11.21 -8.10 -12.82
N ILE A 7 -11.45 -7.92 -14.12
CA ILE A 7 -11.39 -6.60 -14.74
C ILE A 7 -12.50 -5.69 -14.20
N HIS A 8 -13.73 -6.19 -14.08
CA HIS A 8 -14.83 -5.42 -13.47
C HIS A 8 -14.57 -5.10 -12.00
N LEU A 9 -13.96 -6.02 -11.24
CA LEU A 9 -13.55 -5.77 -9.86
C LEU A 9 -12.51 -4.65 -9.75
N VAL A 10 -11.51 -4.63 -10.63
CA VAL A 10 -10.49 -3.56 -10.68
C VAL A 10 -11.14 -2.21 -10.96
N PHE A 11 -12.08 -2.13 -11.90
CA PHE A 11 -12.80 -0.88 -12.17
C PHE A 11 -13.70 -0.45 -11.01
N LEU A 12 -14.33 -1.40 -10.30
CA LEU A 12 -15.14 -1.11 -9.11
C LEU A 12 -14.29 -0.54 -7.98
N VAL A 13 -13.16 -1.19 -7.66
CA VAL A 13 -12.20 -0.68 -6.67
C VAL A 13 -11.65 0.68 -7.12
N GLY A 14 -11.35 0.83 -8.42
CA GLY A 14 -10.93 2.10 -9.01
C GLY A 14 -11.95 3.22 -8.79
N MET A 15 -13.26 2.95 -8.91
CA MET A 15 -14.31 3.94 -8.60
C MET A 15 -14.26 4.40 -7.15
N ILE A 16 -14.11 3.47 -6.20
CA ILE A 16 -14.06 3.78 -4.77
C ILE A 16 -12.82 4.61 -4.45
N VAL A 17 -11.65 4.20 -4.94
CA VAL A 17 -10.38 4.89 -4.70
C VAL A 17 -10.40 6.29 -5.32
N MET A 18 -10.85 6.42 -6.57
CA MET A 18 -10.94 7.74 -7.22
C MET A 18 -11.93 8.66 -6.51
N SER A 19 -13.07 8.12 -6.05
CA SER A 19 -14.02 8.90 -5.25
C SER A 19 -13.41 9.37 -3.94
N TRP A 20 -12.68 8.50 -3.23
CA TRP A 20 -11.98 8.84 -1.99
C TRP A 20 -10.91 9.92 -2.20
N ILE A 21 -10.13 9.80 -3.27
CA ILE A 21 -9.14 10.82 -3.66
C ILE A 21 -9.83 12.15 -3.96
N MET A 22 -10.91 12.15 -4.74
CA MET A 22 -11.63 13.39 -5.08
C MET A 22 -12.20 14.08 -3.84
N ILE A 23 -12.74 13.32 -2.88
CA ILE A 23 -13.22 13.88 -1.60
C ILE A 23 -12.06 14.50 -0.83
N ASN A 24 -10.97 13.77 -0.63
CA ASN A 24 -9.84 14.25 0.17
C ASN A 24 -9.13 15.45 -0.48
N LEU A 25 -8.97 15.44 -1.80
CA LEU A 25 -8.41 16.58 -2.53
C LEU A 25 -9.30 17.80 -2.38
N THR A 26 -10.62 17.63 -2.48
CA THR A 26 -11.58 18.71 -2.31
C THR A 26 -11.54 19.25 -0.87
N GLU A 27 -11.56 18.37 0.14
CA GLU A 27 -11.44 18.77 1.55
C GLU A 27 -10.11 19.48 1.85
N TRP A 28 -9.01 19.02 1.26
CA TRP A 28 -7.69 19.64 1.42
C TRP A 28 -7.63 21.04 0.79
N ILE A 29 -8.09 21.18 -0.46
CA ILE A 29 -8.12 22.47 -1.18
C ILE A 29 -9.02 23.47 -0.46
N TRP A 30 -10.25 23.05 -0.14
CA TRP A 30 -11.22 23.93 0.51
C TRP A 30 -10.90 24.18 1.98
N GLY A 31 -10.13 23.31 2.64
CA GLY A 31 -9.65 23.50 4.00
C GLY A 31 -8.86 24.80 4.22
N TYR A 32 -8.25 25.36 3.17
CA TYR A 32 -7.55 26.65 3.21
C TYR A 32 -8.46 27.86 3.05
N PHE A 33 -9.65 27.71 2.46
CA PHE A 33 -10.55 28.83 2.14
C PHE A 33 -11.78 28.85 3.06
N ALA A 34 -12.54 27.76 3.10
CA ALA A 34 -13.72 27.58 3.94
C ALA A 34 -14.01 26.08 3.99
N ARG A 35 -14.36 25.51 5.15
CA ARG A 35 -14.76 24.09 5.25
C ARG A 35 -16.22 23.94 4.79
N PRO A 36 -16.50 23.53 3.53
CA PRO A 36 -17.86 23.25 3.11
C PRO A 36 -18.47 22.13 3.95
N GLU A 37 -19.80 22.08 3.95
CA GLU A 37 -20.55 20.98 4.55
C GLU A 37 -20.13 19.63 3.95
N ARG A 38 -19.72 18.71 4.83
CA ARG A 38 -19.14 17.41 4.46
C ARG A 38 -20.00 16.57 3.53
N LEU A 39 -21.32 16.71 3.62
CA LEU A 39 -22.28 15.98 2.79
C LEU A 39 -22.14 16.35 1.30
N TRP A 40 -22.03 17.63 0.96
CA TRP A 40 -21.91 18.05 -0.43
C TRP A 40 -20.58 17.69 -1.06
N VAL A 41 -19.49 17.82 -0.29
CA VAL A 41 -18.16 17.38 -0.75
C VAL A 41 -18.14 15.88 -1.02
N SER A 42 -18.75 15.10 -0.13
CA SER A 42 -18.85 13.65 -0.31
C SER A 42 -19.68 13.28 -1.54
N LEU A 43 -20.86 13.89 -1.72
CA LEU A 43 -21.74 13.59 -2.85
C LEU A 43 -21.12 13.98 -4.21
N ILE A 44 -20.54 15.19 -4.30
CA ILE A 44 -19.90 15.67 -5.52
C ILE A 44 -18.63 14.85 -5.81
N GLY A 45 -17.83 14.52 -4.79
CA GLY A 45 -16.62 13.71 -4.94
C GLY A 45 -16.92 12.28 -5.41
N VAL A 46 -17.95 11.64 -4.86
CA VAL A 46 -18.40 10.31 -5.32
C VAL A 46 -18.95 10.37 -6.74
N ALA A 47 -19.79 11.36 -7.06
CA ALA A 47 -20.35 11.50 -8.40
C ALA A 47 -19.26 11.76 -9.45
N ALA A 48 -18.32 12.67 -9.17
CA ALA A 48 -17.19 12.96 -10.05
C ALA A 48 -16.27 11.74 -10.22
N GLY A 49 -15.96 11.03 -9.14
CA GLY A 49 -15.16 9.80 -9.17
C GLY A 49 -15.83 8.69 -10.01
N ALA A 50 -17.13 8.46 -9.81
CA ALA A 50 -17.90 7.48 -10.56
C ALA A 50 -17.98 7.83 -12.06
N ILE A 51 -18.21 9.10 -12.41
CA ILE A 51 -18.28 9.56 -13.80
C ILE A 51 -16.91 9.41 -14.48
N PHE A 52 -15.83 9.81 -13.80
CA PHE A 52 -14.49 9.74 -14.36
C PHE A 52 -14.07 8.31 -14.67
N VAL A 53 -14.28 7.39 -13.72
CA VAL A 53 -13.94 5.98 -13.89
C VAL A 53 -14.91 5.28 -14.85
N GLY A 54 -16.21 5.61 -14.81
CA GLY A 54 -17.18 5.11 -15.78
C GLY A 54 -16.83 5.50 -17.21
N ARG A 55 -16.39 6.74 -17.43
CA ARG A 55 -15.90 7.21 -18.74
C ARG A 55 -14.59 6.52 -19.15
N TYR A 56 -13.71 6.24 -18.20
CA TYR A 56 -12.48 5.50 -18.43
C TYR A 56 -12.75 4.04 -18.81
N TRP A 57 -13.74 3.39 -18.17
CA TRP A 57 -14.18 2.03 -18.50
C TRP A 57 -14.73 1.91 -19.92
N MET A 58 -15.39 2.95 -20.46
CA MET A 58 -15.86 2.95 -21.85
C MET A 58 -14.72 2.99 -22.89
N ARG A 59 -13.47 3.29 -22.50
CA ARG A 59 -12.32 3.30 -23.42
C ARG A 59 -11.75 1.88 -23.58
N LYS A 60 -11.76 1.36 -24.81
CA LYS A 60 -11.21 0.03 -25.14
C LYS A 60 -9.75 -0.14 -24.72
N SER A 61 -8.93 0.90 -24.90
CA SER A 61 -7.52 0.90 -24.47
C SER A 61 -7.36 0.65 -22.96
N ALA A 62 -8.20 1.24 -22.12
CA ALA A 62 -8.13 1.03 -20.67
C ALA A 62 -8.42 -0.43 -20.28
N PHE A 63 -9.39 -1.05 -20.95
CA PHE A 63 -9.73 -2.45 -20.71
C PHE A 63 -8.59 -3.40 -21.15
N GLU A 64 -7.96 -3.11 -22.29
CA GLU A 64 -6.81 -3.86 -22.79
C GLU A 64 -5.61 -3.77 -21.82
N TRP A 65 -5.29 -2.57 -21.33
CA TRP A 65 -4.23 -2.37 -20.33
C TRP A 65 -4.44 -3.19 -19.07
N VAL A 66 -5.65 -3.15 -18.49
CA VAL A 66 -5.97 -3.93 -17.28
C VAL A 66 -5.89 -5.42 -17.55
N SER A 67 -6.35 -5.87 -18.73
CA SER A 67 -6.27 -7.29 -19.12
C SER A 67 -4.82 -7.78 -19.24
N LEU A 68 -3.91 -6.93 -19.74
CA LEU A 68 -2.48 -7.23 -19.83
C LEU A 68 -1.87 -7.42 -18.44
N ILE A 69 -2.16 -6.50 -17.51
CA ILE A 69 -1.66 -6.56 -16.13
C ILE A 69 -2.16 -7.81 -15.42
N VAL A 70 -3.44 -8.15 -15.57
CA VAL A 70 -4.00 -9.38 -14.98
C VAL A 70 -3.31 -10.61 -15.55
N ASN A 71 -3.02 -10.63 -16.85
CA ASN A 71 -2.32 -11.75 -17.47
C ASN A 71 -0.85 -11.84 -17.05
N GLU A 72 -0.19 -10.71 -16.82
CA GLU A 72 1.18 -10.69 -16.30
C GLU A 72 1.24 -11.09 -14.81
N LEU A 73 0.28 -10.64 -14.00
CA LEU A 73 0.16 -11.03 -12.59
C LEU A 73 -0.06 -12.55 -12.41
N LYS A 74 -0.70 -13.22 -13.38
CA LYS A 74 -0.81 -14.69 -13.36
C LYS A 74 0.53 -15.39 -13.58
N ARG A 75 1.50 -14.73 -14.21
CA ARG A 75 2.85 -15.27 -14.43
C ARG A 75 3.72 -15.08 -13.20
N VAL A 76 3.36 -14.17 -12.29
CA VAL A 76 4.03 -14.03 -11.00
C VAL A 76 3.76 -15.27 -10.16
N THR A 77 4.79 -16.07 -9.98
CA THR A 77 4.78 -17.20 -9.04
C THR A 77 4.73 -16.67 -7.62
N TRP A 78 3.58 -16.81 -6.97
CA TRP A 78 3.44 -16.53 -5.54
C TRP A 78 4.06 -17.66 -4.72
N PRO A 79 4.85 -17.35 -3.68
CA PRO A 79 5.49 -18.36 -2.86
C PRO A 79 4.43 -19.18 -2.12
N THR A 80 4.72 -20.47 -1.95
CA THR A 80 3.86 -21.33 -1.15
C THR A 80 3.99 -20.99 0.34
N LYS A 81 2.97 -21.30 1.17
CA LYS A 81 3.00 -21.01 2.62
C LYS A 81 4.23 -21.59 3.32
N GLN A 82 4.76 -22.70 2.81
CA GLN A 82 5.96 -23.35 3.34
C GLN A 82 7.21 -22.53 3.04
N GLU A 83 7.40 -22.06 1.81
CA GLU A 83 8.53 -21.21 1.42
C GLU A 83 8.52 -19.88 2.20
N THR A 84 7.35 -19.26 2.37
CA THR A 84 7.22 -18.03 3.15
C THR A 84 7.62 -18.26 4.61
N SER A 85 7.19 -19.36 5.21
CA SER A 85 7.52 -19.68 6.61
C SER A 85 9.01 -19.96 6.80
N SER A 86 9.62 -20.69 5.85
CA SER A 86 11.08 -20.94 5.84
C SER A 86 11.86 -19.62 5.70
N ALA A 87 11.44 -18.72 4.82
CA ALA A 87 12.07 -17.41 4.67
C ALA A 87 11.95 -16.57 5.96
N THR A 88 10.78 -16.56 6.61
CA THR A 88 10.58 -15.86 7.89
C THR A 88 11.49 -16.43 8.98
N TYR A 89 11.64 -17.75 9.04
CA TYR A 89 12.51 -18.39 10.03
C TYR A 89 13.98 -17.98 9.86
N VAL A 90 14.48 -17.93 8.62
CA VAL A 90 15.82 -17.43 8.32
C VAL A 90 15.97 -15.98 8.79
N VAL A 91 15.01 -15.11 8.47
CA VAL A 91 15.05 -13.70 8.88
C VAL A 91 15.08 -13.56 10.40
N ILE A 92 14.26 -14.31 11.12
CA ILE A 92 14.26 -14.32 12.59
C ILE A 92 15.64 -14.66 13.14
N ILE A 93 16.28 -15.72 12.62
CA ILE A 93 17.62 -16.10 13.05
C ILE A 93 18.63 -14.99 12.76
N THR A 94 18.59 -14.40 11.55
CA THR A 94 19.54 -13.34 11.19
C THR A 94 19.40 -12.12 12.09
N VAL A 95 18.16 -11.71 12.39
CA VAL A 95 17.88 -10.57 13.29
C VAL A 95 18.32 -10.89 14.72
N PHE A 96 18.11 -12.12 15.18
CA PHE A 96 18.53 -12.55 16.51
C PHE A 96 20.06 -12.52 16.67
N ILE A 97 20.80 -13.00 15.66
CA ILE A 97 22.27 -12.93 15.65
C ILE A 97 22.73 -11.47 15.64
N SER A 98 22.15 -10.62 14.79
CA SER A 98 22.46 -9.18 14.77
C SER A 98 22.21 -8.52 16.13
N ALA A 99 21.11 -8.87 16.80
CA ALA A 99 20.78 -8.35 18.13
C ALA A 99 21.81 -8.76 19.19
N ILE A 100 22.28 -10.02 19.17
CA ILE A 100 23.32 -10.49 20.10
C ILE A 100 24.64 -9.74 19.90
N ILE A 101 25.05 -9.54 18.64
CA ILE A 101 26.28 -8.79 18.32
C ILE A 101 26.16 -7.35 18.83
N MET A 102 25.03 -6.70 18.56
CA MET A 102 24.78 -5.34 19.02
C MET A 102 24.75 -5.24 20.55
N PHE A 103 24.06 -6.17 21.22
CA PHE A 103 24.05 -6.26 22.69
C PHE A 103 25.45 -6.42 23.29
N THR A 104 26.29 -7.25 22.67
CA THR A 104 27.68 -7.45 23.13
C THR A 104 28.51 -6.17 22.98
N PHE A 105 28.30 -5.44 21.88
CA PHE A 105 28.97 -4.16 21.64
C PHE A 105 28.53 -3.12 22.66
N ASP A 106 27.23 -2.97 22.92
CA ASP A 106 26.69 -2.05 23.92
C ASP A 106 27.24 -2.36 25.32
N TRP A 107 27.30 -3.65 25.69
CA TRP A 107 27.88 -4.08 26.97
C TRP A 107 29.37 -3.78 27.08
N PHE A 108 30.13 -4.02 26.01
CA PHE A 108 31.55 -3.71 25.95
C PHE A 108 31.80 -2.20 26.12
N TRP A 109 31.05 -1.34 25.44
CA TRP A 109 31.18 0.11 25.59
C TRP A 109 30.78 0.61 26.97
N SER A 110 29.74 0.02 27.58
CA SER A 110 29.38 0.33 28.97
C SER A 110 30.55 0.03 29.91
N PHE A 111 31.16 -1.15 29.80
CA PHE A 111 32.30 -1.53 30.62
C PHE A 111 33.51 -0.59 30.43
N VAL A 112 33.84 -0.25 29.17
CA VAL A 112 34.93 0.69 28.87
C VAL A 112 34.64 2.08 29.43
N THR A 113 33.40 2.57 29.31
CA THR A 113 33.00 3.88 29.80
C THR A 113 33.01 3.94 31.33
N ASP A 114 32.52 2.88 31.99
CA ASP A 114 32.53 2.77 33.45
C ASP A 114 33.95 2.73 34.01
N TRP A 115 34.88 2.06 33.32
CA TRP A 115 36.29 2.04 33.70
C TRP A 115 36.94 3.43 33.59
N ILE A 116 36.63 4.19 32.54
CA ILE A 116 37.17 5.56 32.33
C ILE A 116 36.57 6.55 33.33
N LEU A 117 35.28 6.44 33.68
CA LEU A 117 34.63 7.37 34.60
C LEU A 117 34.93 7.07 36.07
N THR A 118 35.27 5.82 36.41
CA THR A 118 35.64 5.39 37.76
C THR A 118 37.13 5.56 38.06
N SER A 119 37.99 5.76 37.04
CA SER A 119 39.41 6.13 37.18
C SER A 119 39.58 7.65 37.29
#